data_AF-A0A519IFX9-F1
#
_entry.id   AF-A0A519IFX9-F1
#
_cell.length_a   1.000
_cell.length_b   1.000
_cell.length_c   1.000
_cell.angle_alpha   90.00
_cell.angle_beta   90.00
_cell.angle_gamma   90.00
#
_symmetry.space_group_name_H-M   'P 1'
#
loop_
_entity.id
_entity.type
_entity.pdbx_description
1 polymer ?
#
loop_
_entity_poly.entity_id
_entity_poly.type
_entity_poly.pdbx_seq_one_letter_code
_entity_poly.pdbx_strand_id
1 'polypeptide(L)'
;TLLRDADGDGTYEGRWVFAENLNAPYGLAFYGDKIYVANQDALVRFDWVAGQNRAAAAPTEVAKLPSAINHHWTKSLAIDAEGRFLYVGIGSNSNIGERGLAVEENRAQVWQIDATTGATRPFATGLRNPTALAFEPGTKQLFTVVNERDELGPDLVPDYLTSVREGAFYGWPWAYWGPNADPRAQPANEKKVQATVRPDYALQSHTAPLGLAFAQAAPGLPAPFAEGAFIGQHGSWNRKQPVGYKVVFVPFSGGKPNGAPVDFVSGFQADGKTMGRPVGVTVDPKGAVIVADDLSNTVWRAVPTTLTPAAAAASAPSTAMPESAASAALAASSASAASDPTSPASPATPASRASD
;
A
#
# COMPACT_ATOMS: atom_id res chain seq x y z
N THR A 1 -2.61 -18.32 -7.81
CA THR A 1 -1.88 -18.56 -9.08
C THR A 1 -0.43 -18.83 -8.77
N LEU A 2 0.21 -19.79 -9.45
CA LEU A 2 1.65 -20.01 -9.44
C LEU A 2 2.20 -19.65 -10.81
N LEU A 3 3.23 -18.80 -10.82
CA LEU A 3 4.00 -18.44 -12.01
C LEU A 3 5.41 -19.01 -11.84
N ARG A 4 5.98 -19.60 -12.90
CA ARG A 4 7.38 -20.07 -12.90
C ARG A 4 8.10 -19.51 -14.12
N ASP A 5 9.30 -19.02 -13.85
CA ASP A 5 10.36 -18.64 -14.79
C ASP A 5 11.44 -19.72 -14.66
N ALA A 6 11.39 -20.73 -15.54
CA ALA A 6 12.15 -21.96 -15.45
C ALA A 6 13.58 -21.81 -15.98
N ASP A 7 13.78 -20.97 -16.99
CA ASP A 7 15.11 -20.68 -17.56
C ASP A 7 15.74 -19.40 -16.98
N GLY A 8 14.96 -18.62 -16.24
CA GLY A 8 15.44 -17.46 -15.53
C GLY A 8 15.51 -16.19 -16.38
N ASP A 9 14.88 -16.15 -17.56
CA ASP A 9 14.91 -15.01 -18.46
C ASP A 9 13.95 -13.87 -18.05
N GLY A 10 13.07 -14.13 -17.08
CA GLY A 10 12.11 -13.18 -16.54
C GLY A 10 10.74 -13.18 -17.23
N THR A 11 10.56 -14.01 -18.24
CA THR A 11 9.28 -14.47 -18.77
C THR A 11 8.78 -15.63 -17.90
N TYR A 12 7.48 -15.84 -17.84
CA TYR A 12 6.92 -16.99 -17.14
C TYR A 12 6.44 -18.02 -18.17
N GLU A 13 7.11 -19.16 -18.27
CA GLU A 13 6.75 -20.27 -19.18
C GLU A 13 5.51 -21.01 -18.67
N GLY A 14 5.22 -20.86 -17.39
CA GLY A 14 4.26 -21.67 -16.68
C GLY A 14 3.33 -20.88 -15.79
N ARG A 15 2.02 -21.09 -15.99
CA ARG A 15 0.96 -20.57 -15.11
C ARG A 15 0.04 -21.71 -14.68
N TRP A 16 -0.09 -21.91 -13.38
CA TRP A 16 -0.98 -22.91 -12.80
C TRP A 16 -1.86 -22.33 -11.69
N VAL A 17 -2.97 -23.01 -11.44
CA VAL A 17 -3.73 -22.83 -10.21
C VAL A 17 -3.13 -23.78 -9.17
N PHE A 18 -2.32 -23.23 -8.26
CA PHE A 18 -1.71 -24.04 -7.19
C PHE A 18 -2.75 -24.59 -6.21
N ALA A 19 -3.65 -23.72 -5.74
CA ALA A 19 -4.77 -24.05 -4.89
C ALA A 19 -6.00 -23.28 -5.35
N GLU A 20 -7.17 -23.88 -5.18
CA GLU A 20 -8.49 -23.35 -5.57
C GLU A 20 -9.47 -23.48 -4.41
N ASN A 21 -10.65 -22.87 -4.54
CA ASN A 21 -11.71 -22.90 -3.52
C ASN A 21 -11.27 -22.38 -2.14
N LEU A 22 -10.31 -21.45 -2.12
CA LEU A 22 -9.90 -20.73 -0.92
C LEU A 22 -10.91 -19.63 -0.58
N ASN A 23 -11.04 -19.33 0.71
CA ASN A 23 -12.01 -18.35 1.19
C ASN A 23 -11.40 -16.94 1.20
N ALA A 24 -11.59 -16.18 0.11
CA ALA A 24 -11.08 -14.82 -0.08
C ALA A 24 -9.61 -14.65 0.41
N PRO A 25 -8.66 -15.41 -0.16
CA PRO A 25 -7.27 -15.41 0.29
C PRO A 25 -6.61 -14.06 0.02
N TYR A 26 -5.78 -13.59 0.98
CA TYR A 26 -5.05 -12.33 0.85
C TYR A 26 -3.58 -12.48 1.23
N GLY A 27 -3.28 -12.76 2.49
CA GLY A 27 -1.91 -12.92 2.97
C GLY A 27 -1.29 -14.25 2.52
N LEU A 28 -0.02 -14.21 2.13
CA LEU A 28 0.75 -15.37 1.68
C LEU A 28 2.13 -15.35 2.33
N ALA A 29 2.58 -16.49 2.86
CA ALA A 29 3.94 -16.67 3.34
C ALA A 29 4.47 -18.06 2.95
N PHE A 30 5.78 -18.16 2.79
CA PHE A 30 6.46 -19.40 2.48
C PHE A 30 7.61 -19.60 3.45
N TYR A 31 7.72 -20.80 4.04
CA TYR A 31 8.83 -21.16 4.91
C TYR A 31 9.09 -22.66 4.88
N GLY A 32 10.35 -23.04 4.65
CA GLY A 32 10.72 -24.45 4.44
C GLY A 32 9.89 -25.06 3.31
N ASP A 33 9.20 -26.15 3.60
CA ASP A 33 8.35 -26.86 2.65
C ASP A 33 6.85 -26.56 2.88
N LYS A 34 6.52 -25.32 3.27
CA LYS A 34 5.15 -24.92 3.63
C LYS A 34 4.75 -23.59 3.01
N ILE A 35 3.57 -23.58 2.40
CA ILE A 35 2.88 -22.36 1.95
C ILE A 35 1.73 -22.08 2.93
N TYR A 36 1.76 -20.91 3.56
CA TYR A 36 0.71 -20.42 4.44
C TYR A 36 -0.14 -19.40 3.71
N VAL A 37 -1.46 -19.54 3.83
CA VAL A 37 -2.43 -18.63 3.21
C VAL A 37 -3.38 -18.13 4.28
N ALA A 38 -3.46 -16.81 4.44
CA ALA A 38 -4.46 -16.17 5.27
C ALA A 38 -5.74 -15.97 4.46
N ASN A 39 -6.70 -16.88 4.66
CA ASN A 39 -8.07 -16.71 4.23
C ASN A 39 -8.75 -15.68 5.13
N GLN A 40 -9.91 -15.18 4.71
CA GLN A 40 -10.65 -14.18 5.47
C GLN A 40 -11.11 -14.67 6.86
N ASP A 41 -11.21 -16.00 7.06
CA ASP A 41 -11.73 -16.69 8.24
C ASP A 41 -10.75 -17.65 8.93
N ALA A 42 -9.64 -18.02 8.27
CA ALA A 42 -8.66 -18.93 8.82
C ALA A 42 -7.28 -18.72 8.21
N LEU A 43 -6.24 -18.97 9.01
CA LEU A 43 -4.91 -19.21 8.51
C LEU A 43 -4.80 -20.70 8.18
N VAL A 44 -4.47 -21.02 6.95
CA VAL A 44 -4.33 -22.41 6.48
C VAL A 44 -2.94 -22.64 5.91
N ARG A 45 -2.50 -23.89 5.85
CA ARG A 45 -1.22 -24.27 5.24
C ARG A 45 -1.36 -25.40 4.24
N PHE A 46 -0.46 -25.39 3.27
CA PHE A 46 -0.20 -26.47 2.34
C PHE A 46 1.24 -26.94 2.53
N ASP A 47 1.45 -28.26 2.49
CA ASP A 47 2.78 -28.79 2.28
C ASP A 47 3.18 -28.57 0.81
N TRP A 48 4.43 -28.19 0.60
CA TRP A 48 5.00 -27.86 -0.69
C TRP A 48 6.24 -28.71 -0.96
N VAL A 49 6.39 -29.14 -2.20
CA VAL A 49 7.61 -29.82 -2.67
C VAL A 49 8.14 -29.07 -3.89
N ALA A 50 9.47 -28.95 -4.01
CA ALA A 50 10.10 -28.36 -5.18
C ALA A 50 9.59 -28.99 -6.49
N GLY A 51 9.30 -28.14 -7.48
CA GLY A 51 8.71 -28.56 -8.76
C GLY A 51 7.19 -28.79 -8.76
N GLN A 52 6.53 -28.77 -7.59
CA GLN A 52 5.08 -28.95 -7.50
C GLN A 52 4.31 -27.77 -8.11
N ASN A 53 3.40 -28.06 -9.04
CA ASN A 53 2.58 -27.04 -9.71
C ASN A 53 1.16 -26.91 -9.15
N ARG A 54 0.74 -27.87 -8.30
CA ARG A 54 -0.56 -27.88 -7.63
C ARG A 54 -0.44 -28.53 -6.25
N ALA A 55 -1.16 -27.99 -5.26
CA ALA A 55 -1.28 -28.58 -3.94
C ALA A 55 -1.71 -30.05 -4.05
N ALA A 56 -1.03 -30.93 -3.32
CA ALA A 56 -1.26 -32.37 -3.36
C ALA A 56 -2.50 -32.78 -2.56
N ALA A 57 -2.92 -31.94 -1.62
CA ALA A 57 -4.04 -32.18 -0.73
C ALA A 57 -4.75 -30.85 -0.38
N ALA A 58 -5.92 -30.99 0.25
CA ALA A 58 -6.60 -29.87 0.89
C ALA A 58 -5.70 -29.24 1.98
N PRO A 59 -5.85 -27.93 2.26
CA PRO A 59 -5.02 -27.30 3.26
C PRO A 59 -5.36 -27.79 4.67
N THR A 60 -4.37 -27.75 5.56
CA THR A 60 -4.58 -27.92 7.00
C THR A 60 -4.87 -26.56 7.63
N GLU A 61 -5.93 -26.46 8.42
CA GLU A 61 -6.19 -25.27 9.24
C GLU A 61 -5.10 -25.14 10.32
N VAL A 62 -4.47 -23.97 10.40
CA VAL A 62 -3.50 -23.62 11.45
C VAL A 62 -4.21 -22.92 12.59
N ALA A 63 -5.04 -21.92 12.29
CA ALA A 63 -5.80 -21.17 13.28
C ALA A 63 -7.03 -20.52 12.64
N LYS A 64 -8.14 -20.42 13.40
CA LYS A 64 -9.28 -19.59 13.01
C LYS A 64 -8.95 -18.11 13.19
N LEU A 65 -9.44 -17.28 12.28
CA LEU A 65 -9.28 -15.83 12.30
C LEU A 65 -10.65 -15.16 12.51
N PRO A 66 -10.70 -13.95 13.11
CA PRO A 66 -11.95 -13.24 13.34
C PRO A 66 -12.62 -12.84 12.01
N SER A 67 -13.81 -13.39 11.77
CA SER A 67 -14.57 -13.20 10.52
C SER A 67 -16.08 -13.06 10.69
N ALA A 68 -16.60 -13.09 11.92
CA ALA A 68 -18.06 -13.03 12.19
C ALA A 68 -18.69 -11.74 11.61
N ILE A 69 -18.07 -10.60 11.88
CA ILE A 69 -18.24 -9.37 11.12
C ILE A 69 -16.91 -9.13 10.42
N ASN A 70 -16.96 -8.90 9.11
CA ASN A 70 -15.75 -8.88 8.29
C ASN A 70 -15.71 -7.68 7.34
N HIS A 71 -15.80 -6.48 7.90
CA HIS A 71 -15.78 -5.25 7.09
C HIS A 71 -14.43 -5.07 6.40
N HIS A 72 -13.33 -5.00 7.17
CA HIS A 72 -11.98 -5.18 6.63
C HIS A 72 -11.66 -6.68 6.58
N TRP A 73 -12.02 -7.32 5.47
CA TRP A 73 -11.95 -8.76 5.33
C TRP A 73 -10.54 -9.31 5.06
N THR A 74 -9.65 -8.50 4.51
CA THR A 74 -8.27 -8.89 4.22
C THR A 74 -7.53 -9.28 5.50
N LYS A 75 -6.60 -10.23 5.37
CA LYS A 75 -5.74 -10.74 6.45
C LYS A 75 -4.32 -10.76 5.92
N SER A 76 -3.51 -9.78 6.29
CA SER A 76 -2.09 -9.72 5.89
C SER A 76 -1.30 -10.78 6.62
N LEU A 77 -0.15 -11.21 6.09
CA LEU A 77 0.62 -12.32 6.66
C LEU A 77 2.12 -12.09 6.51
N ALA A 78 2.86 -12.30 7.59
CA ALA A 78 4.30 -12.47 7.61
C ALA A 78 4.67 -13.68 8.47
N ILE A 79 5.87 -14.23 8.26
CA ILE A 79 6.44 -15.31 9.07
C ILE A 79 7.85 -14.91 9.52
N ASP A 80 8.23 -15.26 10.75
CA ASP A 80 9.58 -15.00 11.25
C ASP A 80 10.65 -15.85 10.55
N ALA A 81 11.91 -15.48 10.75
CA ALA A 81 13.05 -16.14 10.10
C ALA A 81 13.25 -17.59 10.56
N GLU A 82 12.70 -17.95 11.72
CA GLU A 82 12.77 -19.29 12.30
C GLU A 82 11.53 -20.14 11.94
N GLY A 83 10.54 -19.58 11.25
CA GLY A 83 9.30 -20.26 10.86
C GLY A 83 8.41 -20.65 12.03
N ARG A 84 8.66 -20.11 13.23
CA ARG A 84 7.98 -20.46 14.47
C ARG A 84 6.69 -19.68 14.62
N PHE A 85 6.72 -18.39 14.32
CA PHE A 85 5.58 -17.51 14.50
C PHE A 85 5.14 -16.88 13.18
N LEU A 86 3.83 -16.97 12.93
CA LEU A 86 3.12 -16.26 11.88
C LEU A 86 2.49 -15.00 12.47
N TYR A 87 2.52 -13.91 11.73
CA TYR A 87 1.97 -12.62 12.13
C TYR A 87 0.85 -12.25 11.17
N VAL A 88 -0.36 -12.07 11.69
CA VAL A 88 -1.56 -11.80 10.88
C VAL A 88 -2.12 -10.43 11.22
N GLY A 89 -2.19 -9.54 10.23
CA GLY A 89 -2.85 -8.24 10.38
C GLY A 89 -4.36 -8.39 10.20
N ILE A 90 -5.13 -7.85 11.15
CA ILE A 90 -6.58 -7.93 11.20
C ILE A 90 -7.13 -6.52 11.32
N GLY A 91 -7.83 -6.05 10.28
CA GLY A 91 -8.44 -4.71 10.29
C GLY A 91 -9.67 -4.59 11.18
N SER A 92 -10.12 -3.36 11.44
CA SER A 92 -11.33 -3.04 12.21
C SER A 92 -12.61 -3.52 11.51
N ASN A 93 -13.74 -3.44 12.19
CA ASN A 93 -15.07 -3.62 11.64
C ASN A 93 -15.81 -2.31 11.38
N SER A 94 -15.17 -1.17 11.64
CA SER A 94 -15.76 0.17 11.53
C SER A 94 -14.69 1.21 11.19
N ASN A 95 -15.12 2.44 10.91
CA ASN A 95 -14.20 3.53 10.63
C ASN A 95 -13.43 3.96 11.90
N ILE A 96 -14.17 4.23 12.98
CA ILE A 96 -13.69 4.80 14.24
C ILE A 96 -14.38 4.22 15.49
N GLY A 97 -14.92 3.00 15.39
CA GLY A 97 -15.63 2.34 16.50
C GLY A 97 -17.12 2.67 16.57
N GLU A 98 -17.69 3.34 15.56
CA GLU A 98 -19.09 3.80 15.54
C GLU A 98 -20.11 2.66 15.53
N ARG A 99 -19.69 1.43 15.23
CA ARG A 99 -20.51 0.21 15.31
C ARG A 99 -20.52 -0.43 16.70
N GLY A 100 -19.88 0.22 17.68
CA GLY A 100 -19.73 -0.25 19.05
C GLY A 100 -18.46 -1.09 19.23
N LEU A 101 -17.77 -0.92 20.36
CA LEU A 101 -16.49 -1.59 20.61
C LEU A 101 -16.59 -3.12 20.72
N ALA A 102 -17.78 -3.66 20.97
CA ALA A 102 -17.99 -5.10 21.02
C ALA A 102 -17.72 -5.78 19.67
N VAL A 103 -18.05 -5.13 18.54
CA VAL A 103 -17.78 -5.70 17.21
C VAL A 103 -16.31 -5.61 16.79
N GLU A 104 -15.52 -4.87 17.57
CA GLU A 104 -14.09 -4.67 17.40
C GLU A 104 -13.26 -5.62 18.25
N GLU A 105 -13.92 -6.54 18.98
CA GLU A 105 -13.22 -7.60 19.70
C GLU A 105 -12.36 -8.40 18.72
N ASN A 106 -11.08 -8.51 19.08
CA ASN A 106 -10.06 -9.16 18.28
C ASN A 106 -9.76 -8.52 16.91
N ARG A 107 -10.15 -7.27 16.68
CA ARG A 107 -9.94 -6.52 15.43
C ARG A 107 -8.95 -5.35 15.64
N ALA A 108 -8.56 -4.70 14.55
CA ALA A 108 -7.62 -3.58 14.54
C ALA A 108 -6.28 -3.86 15.24
N GLN A 109 -5.66 -5.00 14.89
CA GLN A 109 -4.49 -5.52 15.57
C GLN A 109 -3.67 -6.46 14.68
N VAL A 110 -2.46 -6.77 15.14
CA VAL A 110 -1.64 -7.86 14.61
C VAL A 110 -1.68 -9.01 15.62
N TRP A 111 -2.03 -10.20 15.15
CA TRP A 111 -1.90 -11.44 15.91
C TRP A 111 -0.52 -12.07 15.70
N GLN A 112 0.01 -12.70 16.74
CA GLN A 112 1.06 -13.71 16.63
C GLN A 112 0.43 -15.09 16.78
N ILE A 113 0.80 -16.01 15.91
CA ILE A 113 0.26 -17.37 15.84
C ILE A 113 1.43 -18.35 15.83
N ASP A 114 1.45 -19.31 16.75
CA ASP A 114 2.43 -20.40 16.73
C ASP A 114 2.14 -21.35 15.56
N ALA A 115 3.11 -21.51 14.65
CA ALA A 115 2.92 -22.24 13.40
C ALA A 115 2.66 -23.74 13.58
N THR A 116 3.05 -24.30 14.74
CA THR A 116 2.89 -25.73 15.04
C THR A 116 1.57 -25.99 15.74
N THR A 117 1.28 -25.21 16.78
CA THR A 117 0.14 -25.46 17.68
C THR A 117 -1.12 -24.69 17.29
N GLY A 118 -1.00 -23.64 16.48
CA GLY A 118 -2.10 -22.74 16.16
C GLY A 118 -2.49 -21.78 17.30
N ALA A 119 -1.74 -21.77 18.42
CA ALA A 119 -2.01 -20.88 19.54
C ALA A 119 -1.88 -19.42 19.10
N THR A 120 -2.88 -18.61 19.42
CA THR A 120 -2.95 -17.20 19.00
C THR A 120 -2.87 -16.25 20.19
N ARG A 121 -2.32 -15.06 19.96
CA ARG A 121 -2.39 -13.93 20.90
C ARG A 121 -2.30 -12.59 20.17
N PRO A 122 -2.85 -11.50 20.72
CA PRO A 122 -2.54 -10.17 20.21
C PRO A 122 -1.04 -9.88 20.40
N PHE A 123 -0.38 -9.44 19.33
CA PHE A 123 1.00 -8.97 19.34
C PHE A 123 1.05 -7.45 19.51
N ALA A 124 0.24 -6.71 18.75
CA ALA A 124 0.09 -5.26 18.85
C ALA A 124 -1.34 -4.84 18.51
N THR A 125 -1.83 -3.77 19.09
CA THR A 125 -3.25 -3.35 19.00
C THR A 125 -3.39 -1.89 18.57
N GLY A 126 -4.60 -1.47 18.19
CA GLY A 126 -4.88 -0.08 17.81
C GLY A 126 -4.34 0.30 16.42
N LEU A 127 -4.14 -0.69 15.55
CA LEU A 127 -3.77 -0.53 14.15
C LEU A 127 -5.06 -0.70 13.33
N ARG A 128 -5.67 0.37 12.81
CA ARG A 128 -7.01 0.31 12.18
C ARG A 128 -7.12 -0.80 11.14
N ASN A 129 -6.20 -0.83 10.18
CA ASN A 129 -6.19 -1.85 9.12
C ASN A 129 -4.74 -2.15 8.67
N PRO A 130 -4.02 -3.05 9.38
CA PRO A 130 -2.65 -3.44 9.03
C PRO A 130 -2.64 -4.38 7.82
N THR A 131 -2.51 -3.79 6.63
CA THR A 131 -2.80 -4.41 5.33
C THR A 131 -1.61 -5.13 4.70
N ALA A 132 -0.38 -4.83 5.09
CA ALA A 132 0.78 -5.64 4.72
C ALA A 132 1.81 -5.65 5.84
N LEU A 133 2.45 -6.81 6.02
CA LEU A 133 3.44 -7.08 7.06
C LEU A 133 4.72 -7.59 6.40
N ALA A 134 5.87 -7.12 6.88
CA ALA A 134 7.17 -7.62 6.45
C ALA A 134 8.20 -7.45 7.56
N PHE A 135 9.15 -8.37 7.66
CA PHE A 135 10.32 -8.22 8.52
C PHE A 135 11.40 -7.42 7.80
N GLU A 136 11.92 -6.38 8.45
CA GLU A 136 13.10 -5.66 7.96
C GLU A 136 14.32 -6.58 8.08
N PRO A 137 15.03 -6.94 6.99
CA PRO A 137 16.02 -8.00 7.00
C PRO A 137 17.22 -7.79 7.94
N GLY A 138 17.65 -6.55 8.15
CA GLY A 138 18.82 -6.25 9.00
C GLY A 138 18.54 -6.37 10.49
N THR A 139 17.46 -5.76 10.95
CA THR A 139 17.05 -5.66 12.36
C THR A 139 16.11 -6.78 12.79
N LYS A 140 15.50 -7.49 11.84
CA LYS A 140 14.41 -8.46 12.06
C LYS A 140 13.20 -7.86 12.77
N GLN A 141 13.04 -6.53 12.70
CA GLN A 141 11.87 -5.85 13.23
C GLN A 141 10.70 -6.06 12.29
N LEU A 142 9.54 -6.47 12.82
CA LEU A 142 8.30 -6.52 12.06
C LEU A 142 7.83 -5.10 11.75
N PHE A 143 7.49 -4.83 10.50
CA PHE A 143 6.86 -3.58 10.05
C PHE A 143 5.49 -3.86 9.44
N THR A 144 4.62 -2.86 9.51
CA THR A 144 3.32 -2.85 8.84
C THR A 144 3.09 -1.53 8.13
N VAL A 145 2.33 -1.58 7.04
CA VAL A 145 1.58 -0.42 6.55
C VAL A 145 0.14 -0.48 7.06
N VAL A 146 -0.47 0.67 7.31
CA VAL A 146 -1.84 0.78 7.84
C VAL A 146 -2.67 1.77 7.03
N ASN A 147 -3.90 1.37 6.70
CA ASN A 147 -4.92 2.28 6.18
C ASN A 147 -5.66 2.92 7.37
N GLU A 148 -5.58 4.23 7.49
CA GLU A 148 -6.16 4.97 8.59
C GLU A 148 -7.61 5.40 8.32
N ARG A 149 -8.21 6.11 9.28
CA ARG A 149 -9.63 6.44 9.36
C ARG A 149 -10.00 7.53 8.37
N ASP A 150 -11.24 7.42 7.95
CA ASP A 150 -11.88 8.32 7.01
C ASP A 150 -12.54 9.51 7.74
N GLU A 151 -13.03 10.46 6.95
CA GLU A 151 -13.91 11.54 7.37
C GLU A 151 -13.27 12.60 8.29
N LEU A 152 -11.94 12.77 8.23
CA LEU A 152 -11.19 13.91 8.82
C LEU A 152 -10.70 14.92 7.78
N GLY A 153 -11.27 14.84 6.57
CA GLY A 153 -10.87 15.63 5.42
C GLY A 153 -9.80 14.94 4.56
N PRO A 154 -9.31 15.62 3.53
CA PRO A 154 -8.37 15.02 2.60
C PRO A 154 -7.02 14.75 3.27
N ASP A 155 -6.46 15.71 4.01
CA ASP A 155 -5.04 15.64 4.40
C ASP A 155 -4.82 15.15 5.83
N LEU A 156 -5.88 14.69 6.49
CA LEU A 156 -5.84 14.07 7.81
C LEU A 156 -6.78 12.84 7.79
N VAL A 157 -6.40 11.69 8.31
CA VAL A 157 -5.12 11.32 8.95
C VAL A 157 -4.17 10.62 7.98
N PRO A 158 -2.84 10.69 8.19
CA PRO A 158 -1.91 9.97 7.34
C PRO A 158 -2.13 8.45 7.47
N ASP A 159 -2.15 7.77 6.32
CA ASP A 159 -1.75 6.36 6.29
C ASP A 159 -0.30 6.28 6.76
N TYR A 160 0.17 5.11 7.21
CA TYR A 160 1.52 5.06 7.77
C TYR A 160 2.24 3.73 7.59
N LEU A 161 3.57 3.83 7.66
CA LEU A 161 4.51 2.72 7.83
C LEU A 161 5.05 2.79 9.26
N THR A 162 5.07 1.66 9.97
CA THR A 162 5.61 1.61 11.33
C THR A 162 6.17 0.23 11.70
N SER A 163 7.20 0.23 12.52
CA SER A 163 7.61 -0.94 13.30
C SER A 163 6.46 -1.35 14.22
N VAL A 164 6.20 -2.65 14.29
CA VAL A 164 5.18 -3.29 15.14
C VAL A 164 5.87 -3.82 16.39
N ARG A 165 5.55 -3.24 17.55
CA ARG A 165 6.19 -3.58 18.82
C ARG A 165 5.24 -4.42 19.66
N GLU A 166 5.77 -5.47 20.28
CA GLU A 166 4.99 -6.33 21.15
C GLU A 166 4.35 -5.53 22.29
N GLY A 167 3.05 -5.74 22.50
CA GLY A 167 2.25 -5.08 23.54
C GLY A 167 1.91 -3.61 23.26
N ALA A 168 2.39 -3.02 22.16
CA ALA A 168 2.13 -1.63 21.84
C ALA A 168 0.68 -1.38 21.39
N PHE A 169 0.21 -0.15 21.65
CA PHE A 169 -1.08 0.35 21.23
C PHE A 169 -0.90 1.57 20.31
N TYR A 170 -1.41 1.50 19.07
CA TYR A 170 -1.20 2.51 18.02
C TYR A 170 -2.36 3.50 17.86
N GLY A 171 -3.25 3.56 18.86
CA GLY A 171 -4.20 4.66 19.04
C GLY A 171 -5.62 4.36 18.62
N TRP A 172 -5.85 3.58 17.57
CA TRP A 172 -7.21 3.33 17.09
C TRP A 172 -8.07 2.59 18.15
N PRO A 173 -9.34 2.99 18.39
CA PRO A 173 -10.06 4.07 17.71
C PRO A 173 -9.87 5.46 18.34
N TRP A 174 -9.40 5.53 19.58
CA TRP A 174 -9.45 6.77 20.40
C TRP A 174 -8.46 7.87 19.99
N ALA A 175 -7.37 7.53 19.32
CA ALA A 175 -6.33 8.49 18.95
C ALA A 175 -5.74 8.19 17.58
N TYR A 176 -5.16 9.20 16.94
CA TYR A 176 -4.44 9.07 15.67
C TYR A 176 -3.07 9.75 15.72
N TRP A 177 -2.12 9.19 14.97
CA TRP A 177 -0.80 9.78 14.76
C TRP A 177 -0.06 10.19 16.06
N GLY A 178 -0.14 9.34 17.09
CA GLY A 178 0.31 9.66 18.45
C GLY A 178 -0.87 9.96 19.38
N PRO A 179 -0.64 10.59 20.54
CA PRO A 179 -1.68 10.85 21.54
C PRO A 179 -2.63 12.02 21.16
N ASN A 180 -3.00 12.14 19.87
CA ASN A 180 -4.01 13.09 19.42
C ASN A 180 -5.39 12.44 19.52
N ALA A 181 -6.21 12.88 20.47
CA ALA A 181 -7.55 12.33 20.66
C ALA A 181 -8.44 12.56 19.43
N ASP A 182 -9.22 11.54 19.08
CA ASP A 182 -10.33 11.65 18.13
C ASP A 182 -11.64 11.77 18.92
N PRO A 183 -12.25 12.96 19.01
CA PRO A 183 -13.46 13.16 19.81
C PRO A 183 -14.68 12.40 19.28
N ARG A 184 -14.62 11.86 18.05
CA ARG A 184 -15.68 11.04 17.45
C ARG A 184 -15.72 9.62 18.03
N ALA A 185 -14.60 9.12 18.58
CA ALA A 185 -14.52 7.79 19.14
C ALA A 185 -15.23 7.73 20.51
N GLN A 186 -16.27 6.89 20.61
CA GLN A 186 -17.11 6.78 21.81
C GLN A 186 -17.17 5.34 22.35
N PRO A 187 -17.17 5.14 23.69
CA PRO A 187 -16.93 6.17 24.71
C PRO A 187 -15.48 6.67 24.69
N ALA A 188 -15.28 7.93 25.09
CA ALA A 188 -13.95 8.51 25.24
C ALA A 188 -13.06 7.70 26.21
N ASN A 189 -11.76 7.63 25.92
CA ASN A 189 -10.81 6.88 26.75
C ASN A 189 -9.44 7.57 26.79
N GLU A 190 -9.29 8.53 27.69
CA GLU A 190 -8.06 9.34 27.83
C GLU A 190 -6.83 8.47 28.12
N LYS A 191 -6.98 7.40 28.91
CA LYS A 191 -5.86 6.49 29.22
C LYS A 191 -5.32 5.84 27.95
N LYS A 192 -6.20 5.41 27.03
CA LYS A 192 -5.78 4.84 25.74
C LYS A 192 -5.19 5.89 24.81
N VAL A 193 -5.72 7.12 24.80
CA VAL A 193 -5.10 8.23 24.07
C VAL A 193 -3.66 8.43 24.53
N GLN A 194 -3.42 8.57 25.84
CA GLN A 194 -2.08 8.79 26.39
C GLN A 194 -1.12 7.61 26.17
N ALA A 195 -1.63 6.38 26.12
CA ALA A 195 -0.84 5.18 25.84
C ALA A 195 -0.46 5.02 24.35
N THR A 196 -0.90 5.91 23.47
CA THR A 196 -0.74 5.76 22.02
C THR A 196 0.72 5.93 21.60
N VAL A 197 1.26 4.91 20.95
CA VAL A 197 2.53 4.97 20.25
C VAL A 197 2.30 5.69 18.92
N ARG A 198 3.08 6.75 18.69
CA ARG A 198 3.11 7.41 17.39
C ARG A 198 3.77 6.49 16.35
N PRO A 199 3.15 6.25 15.18
CA PRO A 199 3.77 5.47 14.11
C PRO A 199 5.06 6.13 13.57
N ASP A 200 5.94 5.32 13.01
CA ASP A 200 7.31 5.77 12.67
C ASP A 200 7.37 6.69 11.44
N TYR A 201 6.51 6.51 10.44
CA TYR A 201 6.59 7.24 9.17
C TYR A 201 5.22 7.52 8.54
N ALA A 202 4.97 8.78 8.18
CA ALA A 202 3.73 9.19 7.56
C ALA A 202 3.77 8.92 6.06
N LEU A 203 2.76 8.24 5.56
CA LEU A 203 2.40 8.23 4.15
C LEU A 203 1.34 9.30 3.92
N GLN A 204 1.12 9.68 2.65
CA GLN A 204 0.04 10.59 2.33
C GLN A 204 -1.30 9.96 2.70
N SER A 205 -2.18 10.77 3.30
CA SER A 205 -3.53 10.39 3.71
C SER A 205 -4.33 9.83 2.54
N HIS A 206 -5.01 8.70 2.77
CA HIS A 206 -5.88 8.00 1.82
C HIS A 206 -5.16 7.38 0.62
N THR A 207 -3.86 7.10 0.70
CA THR A 207 -3.14 6.37 -0.36
C THR A 207 -3.48 4.88 -0.41
N ALA A 208 -4.07 4.36 0.68
CA ALA A 208 -4.45 2.95 0.82
C ALA A 208 -3.26 2.00 0.56
N PRO A 209 -2.20 2.04 1.39
CA PRO A 209 -1.06 1.15 1.23
C PRO A 209 -1.48 -0.31 1.47
N LEU A 210 -1.23 -1.20 0.52
CA LEU A 210 -1.65 -2.62 0.58
C LEU A 210 -0.50 -3.61 0.34
N GLY A 211 0.70 -3.12 0.05
CA GLY A 211 1.89 -3.95 -0.15
C GLY A 211 3.08 -3.37 0.61
N LEU A 212 3.96 -4.26 1.08
CA LEU A 212 5.18 -3.90 1.79
C LEU A 212 6.26 -4.94 1.50
N ALA A 213 7.39 -4.50 0.95
CA ALA A 213 8.57 -5.34 0.78
C ALA A 213 9.84 -4.52 1.01
N PHE A 214 10.80 -5.10 1.72
CA PHE A 214 12.11 -4.48 1.90
C PHE A 214 13.02 -4.78 0.72
N ALA A 215 13.73 -3.76 0.23
CA ALA A 215 14.70 -3.91 -0.85
C ALA A 215 15.80 -4.92 -0.50
N GLN A 216 16.22 -4.91 0.76
CA GLN A 216 17.28 -5.77 1.30
C GLN A 216 16.89 -7.25 1.37
N ALA A 217 15.65 -7.61 1.00
CA ALA A 217 15.25 -9.01 0.86
C ALA A 217 15.94 -9.70 -0.32
N ALA A 218 16.52 -8.94 -1.25
CA ALA A 218 17.33 -9.47 -2.35
C ALA A 218 18.60 -8.64 -2.56
N PRO A 219 19.72 -9.28 -2.96
CA PRO A 219 20.92 -8.55 -3.37
C PRO A 219 20.70 -7.85 -4.72
N GLY A 220 21.27 -6.65 -4.88
CA GLY A 220 21.51 -6.08 -6.22
C GLY A 220 20.56 -4.99 -6.72
N LEU A 221 19.64 -4.46 -5.89
CA LEU A 221 18.94 -3.23 -6.27
C LEU A 221 19.91 -2.03 -6.26
N PRO A 222 20.04 -1.29 -7.36
CA PRO A 222 20.95 -0.14 -7.43
C PRO A 222 20.43 1.02 -6.59
N ALA A 223 21.32 1.95 -6.23
CA ALA A 223 20.91 3.22 -5.66
C ALA A 223 19.90 3.93 -6.60
N PRO A 224 18.87 4.61 -6.05
CA PRO A 224 18.62 4.85 -4.62
C PRO A 224 17.85 3.72 -3.90
N PHE A 225 17.59 2.58 -4.55
CA PHE A 225 16.69 1.53 -4.06
C PHE A 225 17.39 0.42 -3.25
N ALA A 226 18.60 0.66 -2.75
CA ALA A 226 19.41 -0.38 -2.07
C ALA A 226 18.99 -0.64 -0.61
N GLU A 227 18.53 0.38 0.11
CA GLU A 227 18.16 0.28 1.53
C GLU A 227 16.81 1.00 1.76
N GLY A 228 15.73 0.26 1.94
CA GLY A 228 14.40 0.84 2.13
C GLY A 228 13.26 -0.12 1.87
N ALA A 229 12.05 0.43 1.79
CA ALA A 229 10.82 -0.33 1.63
C ALA A 229 10.03 0.13 0.41
N PHE A 230 9.63 -0.82 -0.44
CA PHE A 230 8.62 -0.60 -1.47
C PHE A 230 7.22 -0.75 -0.89
N ILE A 231 6.34 0.18 -1.23
CA ILE A 231 4.96 0.22 -0.75
C ILE A 231 4.02 0.35 -1.93
N GLY A 232 3.15 -0.64 -2.11
CA GLY A 232 2.05 -0.58 -3.08
C GLY A 232 0.92 0.28 -2.54
N GLN A 233 0.58 1.37 -3.23
CA GLN A 233 -0.51 2.28 -2.87
C GLN A 233 -1.69 2.08 -3.81
N HIS A 234 -2.76 1.50 -3.27
CA HIS A 234 -3.96 1.10 -4.02
C HIS A 234 -4.79 2.27 -4.53
N GLY A 235 -4.63 3.43 -3.89
CA GLY A 235 -5.21 4.69 -4.31
C GLY A 235 -6.49 5.07 -3.59
N SER A 236 -6.67 6.38 -3.43
CA SER A 236 -7.79 6.97 -2.69
C SER A 236 -9.11 6.81 -3.42
N TRP A 237 -10.18 6.49 -2.69
CA TRP A 237 -11.56 6.61 -3.17
C TRP A 237 -12.27 7.84 -2.59
N ASN A 238 -11.81 8.36 -1.44
CA ASN A 238 -12.49 9.38 -0.64
C ASN A 238 -11.85 10.78 -0.75
N ARG A 239 -11.39 11.17 -1.95
CA ARG A 239 -10.78 12.50 -2.20
C ARG A 239 -11.20 13.04 -3.56
N LYS A 240 -11.38 14.37 -3.64
CA LYS A 240 -11.65 15.07 -4.92
C LYS A 240 -10.46 15.03 -5.87
N GLN A 241 -9.25 15.17 -5.33
CA GLN A 241 -7.99 14.97 -6.06
C GLN A 241 -7.41 13.62 -5.62
N PRO A 242 -7.48 12.59 -6.49
CA PRO A 242 -7.01 11.26 -6.14
C PRO A 242 -5.50 11.22 -5.86
N VAL A 243 -5.10 10.36 -4.93
CA VAL A 243 -3.69 10.13 -4.55
C VAL A 243 -3.41 8.64 -4.42
N GLY A 244 -2.14 8.25 -4.40
CA GLY A 244 -1.73 6.84 -4.46
C GLY A 244 -1.60 6.36 -5.91
N TYR A 245 -2.18 5.20 -6.24
CA TYR A 245 -2.13 4.60 -7.58
C TYR A 245 -0.69 4.46 -8.11
N LYS A 246 0.19 3.96 -7.25
CA LYS A 246 1.62 3.84 -7.53
C LYS A 246 2.30 2.87 -6.57
N VAL A 247 3.53 2.52 -6.88
CA VAL A 247 4.47 1.96 -5.93
C VAL A 247 5.47 3.06 -5.58
N VAL A 248 5.62 3.32 -4.29
CA VAL A 248 6.66 4.22 -3.77
C VAL A 248 7.78 3.43 -3.10
N PHE A 249 8.95 4.03 -3.02
CA PHE A 249 10.07 3.57 -2.22
C PHE A 249 10.33 4.56 -1.07
N VAL A 250 10.35 4.07 0.16
CA VAL A 250 10.73 4.85 1.35
C VAL A 250 12.17 4.48 1.70
N PRO A 251 13.15 5.41 1.59
CA PRO A 251 14.53 5.11 1.93
C PRO A 251 14.68 4.83 3.42
N PHE A 252 15.60 3.93 3.77
CA PHE A 252 15.94 3.60 5.15
C PHE A 252 17.39 3.96 5.45
N SER A 253 17.66 4.20 6.72
CA SER A 253 19.01 4.29 7.27
C SER A 253 19.02 3.74 8.69
N GLY A 254 19.88 2.76 8.97
CA GLY A 254 20.00 2.17 10.30
C GLY A 254 18.71 1.47 10.75
N GLY A 255 18.02 0.80 9.83
CA GLY A 255 16.78 0.06 10.10
C GLY A 255 15.55 0.94 10.33
N LYS A 256 15.62 2.24 10.00
CA LYS A 256 14.50 3.19 10.16
C LYS A 256 14.22 3.96 8.87
N PRO A 257 12.95 4.28 8.57
CA PRO A 257 12.60 5.20 7.49
C PRO A 257 13.34 6.54 7.63
N ASN A 258 14.01 6.98 6.56
CA ASN A 258 14.79 8.20 6.54
C ASN A 258 14.80 8.85 5.14
N GLY A 259 14.00 9.90 4.96
CA GLY A 259 13.92 10.65 3.70
C GLY A 259 12.50 10.73 3.14
N ALA A 260 12.34 11.46 2.03
CA ALA A 260 11.09 11.57 1.30
C ALA A 260 10.80 10.27 0.52
N PRO A 261 9.53 9.89 0.33
CA PRO A 261 9.20 8.77 -0.54
C PRO A 261 9.54 9.12 -2.00
N VAL A 262 10.02 8.13 -2.74
CA VAL A 262 10.36 8.23 -4.17
C VAL A 262 9.35 7.41 -4.96
N ASP A 263 8.76 8.00 -6.00
CA ASP A 263 7.91 7.25 -6.94
C ASP A 263 8.77 6.20 -7.66
N PHE A 264 8.40 4.92 -7.55
CA PHE A 264 9.12 3.80 -8.19
C PHE A 264 8.41 3.33 -9.47
N VAL A 265 7.12 2.99 -9.37
CA VAL A 265 6.26 2.71 -10.53
C VAL A 265 4.99 3.54 -10.40
N SER A 266 4.70 4.36 -11.42
CA SER A 266 3.53 5.24 -11.48
C SER A 266 2.77 5.05 -12.81
N GLY A 267 1.75 5.86 -13.06
CA GLY A 267 0.94 5.77 -14.29
C GLY A 267 -0.26 4.83 -14.20
N PHE A 268 -0.51 4.21 -13.04
CA PHE A 268 -1.75 3.45 -12.81
C PHE A 268 -3.00 4.34 -12.75
N GLN A 269 -2.81 5.65 -12.70
CA GLN A 269 -3.85 6.63 -12.92
C GLN A 269 -3.30 7.75 -13.81
N ALA A 270 -4.05 8.11 -14.85
CA ALA A 270 -3.72 9.17 -15.79
C ALA A 270 -5.01 9.81 -16.32
N ASP A 271 -5.02 11.14 -16.48
CA ASP A 271 -6.13 11.90 -17.06
C ASP A 271 -7.50 11.61 -16.42
N GLY A 272 -7.52 11.46 -15.09
CA GLY A 272 -8.73 11.15 -14.32
C GLY A 272 -9.22 9.70 -14.46
N LYS A 273 -8.52 8.86 -15.22
CA LYS A 273 -8.84 7.44 -15.41
C LYS A 273 -7.89 6.55 -14.60
N THR A 274 -8.48 5.64 -13.83
CA THR A 274 -7.73 4.59 -13.13
C THR A 274 -7.53 3.40 -14.07
N MET A 275 -6.26 3.08 -14.35
CA MET A 275 -5.82 1.98 -15.22
C MET A 275 -5.30 0.78 -14.45
N GLY A 276 -4.91 0.97 -13.18
CA GLY A 276 -4.58 -0.12 -12.27
C GLY A 276 -4.54 0.34 -10.82
N ARG A 277 -4.38 -0.61 -9.90
CA ARG A 277 -4.33 -0.38 -8.45
C ARG A 277 -3.34 -1.35 -7.79
N PRO A 278 -2.13 -0.89 -7.46
CA PRO A 278 -1.13 -1.72 -6.80
C PRO A 278 -1.61 -2.27 -5.44
N VAL A 279 -1.44 -3.58 -5.24
CA VAL A 279 -1.73 -4.29 -3.99
C VAL A 279 -0.44 -4.84 -3.40
N GLY A 280 -0.13 -6.13 -3.63
CA GLY A 280 1.06 -6.80 -3.12
C GLY A 280 2.31 -6.37 -3.87
N VAL A 281 3.40 -6.19 -3.14
CA VAL A 281 4.74 -5.92 -3.69
C VAL A 281 5.70 -6.92 -3.08
N THR A 282 6.62 -7.47 -3.88
CA THR A 282 7.74 -8.29 -3.41
C THR A 282 8.98 -8.02 -4.24
N VAL A 283 10.15 -8.36 -3.70
CA VAL A 283 11.41 -8.33 -4.44
C VAL A 283 11.80 -9.76 -4.78
N ASP A 284 12.09 -10.04 -6.05
CA ASP A 284 12.60 -11.34 -6.47
C ASP A 284 14.09 -11.49 -6.09
N PRO A 285 14.63 -12.71 -5.98
CA PRO A 285 16.03 -12.94 -5.62
C PRO A 285 17.07 -12.35 -6.60
N LYS A 286 16.66 -11.90 -7.79
CA LYS A 286 17.48 -11.26 -8.82
C LYS A 286 17.36 -9.73 -8.79
N GLY A 287 16.62 -9.17 -7.82
CA GLY A 287 16.45 -7.73 -7.66
C GLY A 287 15.36 -7.11 -8.54
N ALA A 288 14.44 -7.88 -9.12
CA ALA A 288 13.23 -7.34 -9.74
C ALA A 288 12.18 -7.04 -8.67
N VAL A 289 11.42 -5.96 -8.87
CA VAL A 289 10.25 -5.65 -8.04
C VAL A 289 9.00 -6.16 -8.74
N ILE A 290 8.28 -7.04 -8.07
CA ILE A 290 7.02 -7.63 -8.56
C ILE A 290 5.85 -6.90 -7.91
N VAL A 291 4.88 -6.47 -8.72
CA VAL A 291 3.72 -5.71 -8.27
C VAL A 291 2.45 -6.40 -8.76
N ALA A 292 1.56 -6.75 -7.84
CA ALA A 292 0.21 -7.21 -8.17
C ALA A 292 -0.72 -6.01 -8.33
N ASP A 293 -1.49 -5.99 -9.41
CA ASP A 293 -2.51 -4.99 -9.72
C ASP A 293 -3.87 -5.69 -9.85
N ASP A 294 -4.75 -5.47 -8.88
CA ASP A 294 -6.03 -6.19 -8.79
C ASP A 294 -7.08 -5.63 -9.77
N LEU A 295 -7.02 -4.35 -10.12
CA LEU A 295 -7.95 -3.73 -11.06
C LEU A 295 -7.72 -4.25 -12.48
N SER A 296 -6.47 -4.31 -12.93
CA SER A 296 -6.14 -4.82 -14.27
C SER A 296 -5.95 -6.33 -14.32
N ASN A 297 -5.91 -7.00 -13.16
CA ASN A 297 -5.57 -8.42 -13.02
C ASN A 297 -4.20 -8.77 -13.64
N THR A 298 -3.22 -7.89 -13.40
CA THR A 298 -1.86 -7.96 -13.95
C THR A 298 -0.82 -8.13 -12.85
N VAL A 299 0.21 -8.92 -13.12
CA VAL A 299 1.44 -8.95 -12.31
C VAL A 299 2.54 -8.27 -13.11
N TRP A 300 3.00 -7.13 -12.62
CA TRP A 300 4.07 -6.36 -13.23
C TRP A 300 5.41 -6.80 -12.65
N ARG A 301 6.44 -6.82 -13.51
CA ARG A 301 7.83 -7.10 -13.12
C ARG A 301 8.70 -5.93 -13.57
N ALA A 302 9.23 -5.18 -12.62
CA ALA A 302 10.15 -4.08 -12.87
C ALA A 302 11.58 -4.56 -12.61
N VAL A 303 12.42 -4.54 -13.64
CA VAL A 303 13.84 -4.89 -13.56
C VAL A 303 14.70 -3.64 -13.71
N PRO A 304 15.87 -3.57 -13.04
CA PRO A 304 16.88 -2.59 -13.40
C PRO A 304 17.26 -2.78 -14.86
N THR A 305 17.09 -1.75 -15.69
CA THR A 305 17.71 -1.76 -17.00
C THR A 305 19.20 -1.68 -16.76
N THR A 306 19.96 -2.74 -17.02
CA THR A 306 21.36 -2.54 -17.35
C THR A 306 21.34 -1.72 -18.62
N LEU A 307 21.46 -0.40 -18.50
CA LEU A 307 21.93 0.41 -19.60
C LEU A 307 23.38 -0.05 -19.80
N THR A 308 23.58 -1.15 -20.53
CA THR A 308 24.75 -1.23 -21.41
C THR A 308 24.68 0.08 -22.17
N PRO A 309 25.68 0.97 -22.08
CA PRO A 309 25.68 2.16 -22.90
C PRO A 309 25.58 1.66 -24.33
N ALA A 310 24.39 1.74 -24.92
CA ALA A 310 24.23 1.58 -26.34
C ALA A 310 25.17 2.61 -26.91
N ALA A 311 26.14 2.12 -27.68
CA ALA A 311 27.25 2.87 -28.22
C ALA A 311 26.82 4.30 -28.53
N ALA A 312 27.45 5.26 -27.83
CA ALA A 312 27.49 6.64 -28.28
C ALA A 312 28.26 6.68 -29.60
N ALA A 313 27.57 6.32 -30.69
CA ALA A 313 27.95 6.45 -32.10
C ALA A 313 26.69 6.05 -32.89
N ALA A 314 26.05 6.87 -33.71
CA ALA A 314 26.51 8.08 -34.36
C ALA A 314 25.31 9.00 -34.64
N SER A 315 25.44 10.26 -34.28
CA SER A 315 24.79 11.35 -34.99
C SER A 315 25.85 12.44 -35.11
N ALA A 316 26.56 12.38 -36.23
CA ALA A 316 27.52 13.38 -36.66
C ALA A 316 26.79 14.71 -36.97
N PRO A 317 27.54 15.82 -37.13
CA PRO A 317 27.13 17.16 -36.74
C PRO A 317 26.13 17.82 -37.70
N SER A 318 25.27 18.67 -37.13
CA SER A 318 24.49 19.66 -37.87
C SER A 318 25.44 20.63 -38.58
N THR A 319 25.54 20.53 -39.90
CA THR A 319 26.19 21.51 -40.76
C THR A 319 25.45 22.84 -40.67
N ALA A 320 26.18 23.88 -40.30
CA ALA A 320 25.79 25.28 -40.44
C ALA A 320 25.61 25.68 -41.92
N MET A 321 24.70 26.61 -42.16
CA MET A 321 24.70 27.52 -43.31
C MET A 321 24.93 28.95 -42.78
N PRO A 322 25.82 29.76 -43.38
CA PRO A 322 26.17 31.08 -42.86
C PRO A 322 25.36 32.24 -43.49
N GLU A 323 25.23 33.29 -42.66
CA GLU A 323 25.15 34.75 -42.92
C GLU A 323 24.29 35.33 -44.07
N SER A 324 23.41 36.29 -43.76
CA SER A 324 23.80 37.72 -43.70
C SER A 324 22.67 38.68 -43.27
N ALA A 325 23.14 39.81 -42.74
CA ALA A 325 22.51 40.97 -42.10
C ALA A 325 21.32 41.66 -42.80
N ALA A 326 20.42 42.30 -42.02
CA ALA A 326 20.47 43.75 -41.75
C ALA A 326 19.23 44.33 -41.01
N SER A 327 19.54 45.14 -40.00
CA SER A 327 18.88 46.40 -39.57
C SER A 327 17.56 46.43 -38.77
N ALA A 328 17.73 46.70 -37.47
CA ALA A 328 17.16 47.80 -36.64
C ALA A 328 15.74 48.34 -36.88
N ALA A 329 14.92 48.42 -35.82
CA ALA A 329 14.66 49.67 -35.07
C ALA A 329 13.58 49.49 -33.99
N LEU A 330 13.65 50.39 -33.00
CA LEU A 330 12.91 50.45 -31.74
C LEU A 330 11.48 51.01 -31.85
N ALA A 331 10.73 50.78 -30.76
CA ALA A 331 9.84 51.71 -30.06
C ALA A 331 8.31 51.69 -30.30
N ALA A 332 7.63 51.41 -29.18
CA ALA A 332 6.58 52.23 -28.55
C ALA A 332 5.10 52.08 -28.92
N SER A 333 4.36 51.78 -27.83
CA SER A 333 3.14 52.44 -27.35
C SER A 333 1.75 51.94 -27.84
N SER A 334 1.01 51.46 -26.84
CA SER A 334 -0.36 51.82 -26.46
C SER A 334 -1.43 52.07 -27.53
N ALA A 335 -2.54 51.34 -27.42
CA ALA A 335 -3.88 51.92 -27.50
C ALA A 335 -4.92 51.02 -26.82
N SER A 336 -5.68 51.62 -25.89
CA SER A 336 -6.94 51.11 -25.36
C SER A 336 -8.13 51.60 -26.19
N ALA A 337 -9.20 50.83 -26.29
CA ALA A 337 -10.60 51.29 -26.40
C ALA A 337 -11.52 50.06 -26.23
N ALA A 338 -12.33 49.96 -25.17
CA ALA A 338 -13.74 50.40 -25.11
C ALA A 338 -14.62 49.68 -26.16
N SER A 339 -15.68 48.95 -25.83
CA SER A 339 -16.89 49.44 -25.15
C SER A 339 -17.92 48.31 -25.03
N ASP A 340 -18.64 48.27 -23.90
CA ASP A 340 -19.97 47.67 -23.70
C ASP A 340 -21.04 48.63 -24.31
N PRO A 341 -22.27 48.20 -24.66
CA PRO A 341 -23.35 48.35 -23.65
C PRO A 341 -24.61 47.44 -23.75
N THR A 342 -25.28 47.35 -22.60
CA THR A 342 -26.75 47.42 -22.35
C THR A 342 -27.70 46.22 -22.54
N SER A 343 -28.31 45.82 -21.41
CA SER A 343 -29.63 45.16 -21.25
C SER A 343 -30.82 46.10 -21.56
N PRO A 344 -32.09 45.63 -21.52
CA PRO A 344 -32.87 45.77 -20.26
C PRO A 344 -33.99 44.74 -19.95
N ALA A 345 -34.29 44.66 -18.64
CA ALA A 345 -35.59 44.62 -17.94
C ALA A 345 -36.58 43.41 -18.01
N SER A 346 -36.87 42.87 -16.82
CA SER A 346 -38.09 42.15 -16.39
C SER A 346 -39.28 43.12 -16.14
N PRO A 347 -40.52 42.67 -15.77
CA PRO A 347 -40.82 42.15 -14.42
C PRO A 347 -41.99 41.12 -14.28
N ALA A 348 -42.10 40.55 -13.07
CA ALA A 348 -43.33 40.29 -12.28
C ALA A 348 -43.51 38.85 -11.72
N THR A 349 -43.33 38.75 -10.39
CA THR A 349 -43.74 37.73 -9.39
C THR A 349 -45.25 37.91 -9.03
N PRO A 350 -45.96 37.15 -8.12
CA PRO A 350 -45.47 36.27 -7.05
C PRO A 350 -46.29 35.00 -6.61
N ALA A 351 -45.69 34.28 -5.63
CA ALA A 351 -46.28 33.50 -4.50
C ALA A 351 -46.91 32.11 -4.81
N SER A 352 -46.83 31.04 -4.01
CA SER A 352 -46.59 30.85 -2.56
C SER A 352 -46.40 29.36 -2.15
N ARG A 353 -45.70 29.13 -1.00
CA ARG A 353 -45.85 28.05 0.04
C ARG A 353 -45.48 26.58 -0.30
N ALA A 354 -44.54 25.91 0.37
CA ALA A 354 -44.35 25.45 1.78
C ALA A 354 -44.71 23.95 1.92
N SER A 355 -43.73 23.08 2.22
CA SER A 355 -43.53 22.29 3.47
C SER A 355 -44.66 21.27 3.75
N ASP A 356 -44.43 19.99 4.05
CA ASP A 356 -43.39 19.33 4.86
C ASP A 356 -42.89 18.01 4.25
#